data_AF-A0A942FG49-F1
#
_entry.id   AF-A0A942FG49-F1
#
_cell.length_a   1.000
_cell.length_b   1.000
_cell.length_c   1.000
_cell.angle_alpha   90.00
_cell.angle_beta   90.00
_cell.angle_gamma   90.00
#
_symmetry.space_group_name_H-M   'P 1'
#
loop_
_entity.id
_entity.type
_entity.pdbx_description
1 polymer ?
#
loop_
_entity_poly.entity_id
_entity_poly.type
_entity_poly.pdbx_seq_one_letter_code
_entity_poly.pdbx_strand_id
1 'polypeptide(L)'
;MKQIIAWLPQIVLIAGIWTAVNGLLHTIAVLAGEHGKQYDRDLLRLLTDGLLLVLIGTVLILCFTGIRGNDGKTIYIALAAVSAALIYCAMIWPFLKSVGTMLVHLITLIVIILWILKK
;
A
#
# COMPACT_ATOMS: atom_id res chain seq x y z
N MET A 1 -8.56 -15.15 -16.79
CA MET A 1 -9.23 -14.98 -15.47
C MET A 1 -8.80 -16.00 -14.42
N LYS A 2 -8.97 -17.33 -14.62
CA LYS A 2 -8.57 -18.33 -13.61
C LYS A 2 -7.09 -18.25 -13.21
N GLN A 3 -6.22 -17.99 -14.19
CA GLN A 3 -4.80 -17.73 -13.93
C GLN A 3 -4.59 -16.47 -13.08
N ILE A 4 -5.13 -15.31 -13.43
CA ILE A 4 -4.94 -14.05 -12.66
C ILE A 4 -5.31 -14.21 -11.17
N ILE A 5 -6.38 -14.95 -10.89
CA ILE A 5 -6.84 -15.22 -9.51
C ILE A 5 -5.85 -16.10 -8.74
N ALA A 6 -5.20 -17.05 -9.42
CA ALA A 6 -4.16 -17.89 -8.81
C ALA A 6 -2.89 -17.11 -8.43
N TRP A 7 -2.68 -15.94 -9.04
CA TRP A 7 -1.55 -15.05 -8.77
C TRP A 7 -1.90 -13.95 -7.74
N LEU A 8 -3.09 -13.99 -7.13
CA LEU A 8 -3.50 -13.03 -6.10
C LEU A 8 -2.44 -12.85 -4.99
N PRO A 9 -1.86 -13.92 -4.40
CA PRO A 9 -0.83 -13.74 -3.36
C PRO A 9 0.36 -12.92 -3.86
N GLN A 10 0.86 -13.21 -5.07
CA GLN A 10 1.99 -12.51 -5.67
C GLN A 10 1.66 -11.06 -5.98
N ILE A 11 0.44 -10.77 -6.44
CA ILE A 11 -0.03 -9.42 -6.70
C ILE A 11 -0.07 -8.61 -5.39
N VAL A 12 -0.62 -9.19 -4.32
CA VAL A 12 -0.65 -8.57 -2.99
C VAL A 12 0.77 -8.34 -2.44
N LEU A 13 1.68 -9.29 -2.65
CA LEU A 13 3.08 -9.17 -2.25
C LEU A 13 3.79 -8.03 -3.00
N ILE A 14 3.63 -7.97 -4.32
CA ILE A 14 4.23 -6.92 -5.16
C ILE A 14 3.68 -5.55 -4.74
N ALA A 15 2.37 -5.44 -4.51
CA ALA A 15 1.76 -4.21 -4.03
C ALA A 15 2.31 -3.80 -2.65
N GLY A 16 2.46 -4.77 -1.74
CA GLY A 16 3.03 -4.53 -0.42
C GLY A 16 4.48 -4.04 -0.48
N ILE A 17 5.34 -4.70 -1.27
CA ILE A 17 6.74 -4.31 -1.46
C ILE A 17 6.81 -2.92 -2.11
N TRP A 18 6.05 -2.67 -3.17
CA TRP A 18 6.00 -1.38 -3.84
C TRP A 18 5.65 -0.25 -2.85
N THR A 19 4.61 -0.46 -2.04
CA THR A 19 4.11 0.54 -1.09
C THR A 19 5.13 0.79 0.02
N ALA A 20 5.71 -0.28 0.58
CA ALA A 20 6.71 -0.17 1.64
C ALA A 20 7.98 0.55 1.17
N VAL A 21 8.50 0.17 -0.01
CA VAL A 21 9.69 0.81 -0.59
C VAL A 21 9.42 2.28 -0.89
N ASN A 22 8.27 2.62 -1.48
CA ASN A 22 7.93 4.02 -1.73
C ASN A 22 7.76 4.83 -0.43
N GLY A 23 7.16 4.25 0.61
CA GLY A 23 7.07 4.90 1.93
C GLY A 23 8.45 5.16 2.55
N LEU A 24 9.37 4.20 2.45
CA LEU A 24 10.75 4.36 2.91
C LEU A 24 11.50 5.43 2.10
N LEU A 25 11.44 5.36 0.78
CA LEU A 25 12.09 6.35 -0.11
C LEU A 25 11.55 7.75 0.16
N HIS A 26 10.23 7.89 0.33
CA HIS A 26 9.61 9.16 0.72
C HIS A 26 10.18 9.69 2.03
N THR A 27 10.20 8.84 3.07
CA THR A 27 10.72 9.22 4.40
C THR A 27 12.19 9.66 4.33
N ILE A 28 13.02 8.93 3.58
CA ILE A 28 14.43 9.29 3.38
C ILE A 28 14.57 10.61 2.63
N ALA A 29 13.78 10.83 1.57
CA ALA A 29 13.81 12.06 0.79
C ALA A 29 13.41 13.28 1.64
N VAL A 30 12.37 13.14 2.47
CA VAL A 30 11.93 14.18 3.40
C VAL A 30 13.04 14.50 4.42
N LEU A 31 13.63 13.50 5.05
CA LEU A 31 14.71 13.71 6.02
C LEU A 31 15.97 14.31 5.39
N ALA A 32 16.29 13.92 4.16
CA ALA A 32 17.44 14.46 3.43
C ALA A 32 17.23 15.93 3.04
N GLY A 33 16.01 16.32 2.63
CA GLY A 33 15.68 17.71 2.26
C GLY A 33 15.51 18.68 3.42
N GLU A 34 15.38 18.16 4.65
CA GLU A 34 15.08 18.93 5.85
C GLU A 34 16.26 18.98 6.85
N HIS A 35 17.45 18.53 6.42
CA HIS A 35 18.65 18.52 7.25
C HIS A 35 19.00 19.94 7.73
N GLY A 36 18.98 20.16 9.05
CA GLY A 36 19.29 21.45 9.67
C GLY A 36 18.12 22.45 9.80
N LYS A 37 16.91 22.09 9.36
CA LYS A 37 15.70 22.92 9.57
C LYS A 37 15.02 22.61 10.90
N GLN A 38 14.27 23.59 11.42
CA GLN A 38 13.49 23.42 12.65
C GLN A 38 12.36 22.41 12.43
N TYR A 39 12.18 21.51 13.40
CA TYR A 39 11.14 20.50 13.34
C TYR A 39 9.76 21.17 13.50
N ASP A 40 8.99 21.26 12.42
CA ASP A 40 7.65 21.85 12.41
C ASP A 40 6.55 20.80 12.18
N ARG A 41 5.29 21.24 12.24
CA ARG A 41 4.13 20.34 12.09
C ARG A 41 4.03 19.76 10.68
N ASP A 42 4.47 20.50 9.67
CA ASP A 42 4.39 20.06 8.29
C ASP A 42 5.40 18.95 8.03
N LEU A 43 6.62 19.08 8.56
CA LEU A 43 7.61 18.01 8.53
C LEU A 43 7.13 16.74 9.22
N LEU A 44 6.52 16.85 10.42
CA LEU A 44 5.94 15.71 11.11
C LEU A 44 4.86 15.03 10.26
N ARG A 45 4.02 15.81 9.58
CA ARG A 45 2.98 15.29 8.68
C ARG A 45 3.61 14.53 7.51
N LEU A 46 4.60 15.08 6.82
CA LEU A 46 5.30 14.37 5.72
C LEU A 46 5.98 13.08 6.20
N LEU A 47 6.57 13.07 7.39
CA LEU A 47 7.17 11.84 7.95
C LEU A 47 6.09 10.79 8.26
N THR A 48 4.96 11.22 8.81
CA THR A 48 3.80 10.34 9.10
C THR A 48 3.23 9.75 7.82
N ASP A 49 3.18 10.55 6.75
CA ASP A 49 2.73 10.15 5.42
C ASP A 49 3.58 9.00 4.84
N GLY A 50 4.91 9.10 5.00
CA GLY A 50 5.84 8.02 4.62
C GLY A 50 5.66 6.77 5.47
N LEU A 51 5.56 6.93 6.79
CA LEU A 51 5.39 5.82 7.73
C LEU A 51 4.07 5.07 7.51
N LEU A 52 2.98 5.77 7.18
CA LEU A 52 1.69 5.16 6.88
C LEU A 52 1.78 4.26 5.66
N LEU A 53 2.48 4.68 4.60
CA LEU A 53 2.73 3.83 3.43
C LEU A 53 3.57 2.60 3.78
N VAL A 54 4.59 2.75 4.64
CA VAL A 54 5.38 1.62 5.14
C VAL A 54 4.47 0.63 5.88
N LEU A 55 3.64 1.12 6.81
CA LEU A 55 2.73 0.30 7.58
C LEU A 55 1.76 -0.49 6.68
N ILE A 56 1.12 0.20 5.73
CA ILE A 56 0.21 -0.45 4.77
C ILE A 56 0.96 -1.50 3.94
N GLY A 57 2.15 -1.17 3.44
CA GLY A 57 2.98 -2.10 2.69
C GLY A 57 3.34 -3.34 3.49
N THR A 58 3.76 -3.19 4.74
CA THR A 58 4.04 -4.30 5.66
C THR A 58 2.82 -5.17 5.90
N VAL A 59 1.64 -4.58 6.14
CA VAL A 59 0.39 -5.34 6.32
C VAL A 59 0.09 -6.18 5.07
N LEU A 60 0.25 -5.64 3.87
CA LEU A 60 0.04 -6.38 2.62
C LEU A 60 1.07 -7.51 2.44
N ILE A 61 2.34 -7.28 2.80
CA ILE A 61 3.37 -8.32 2.79
C ILE A 61 2.99 -9.46 3.76
N LEU A 62 2.47 -9.16 4.94
CA LEU A 62 1.99 -10.17 5.88
C LEU A 62 0.76 -10.92 5.37
N CYS A 63 -0.12 -10.26 4.60
CA CYS A 63 -1.26 -10.92 3.99
C CYS A 63 -0.85 -11.97 2.95
N PHE A 64 0.31 -11.85 2.30
CA PHE A 64 0.79 -12.85 1.33
C PHE A 64 0.80 -14.27 1.89
N THR A 65 1.35 -14.46 3.10
CA THR A 65 1.48 -15.80 3.69
C THR A 65 0.11 -16.39 4.04
N GLY A 66 -0.81 -15.57 4.56
CA GLY A 66 -2.18 -15.97 4.86
C GLY A 66 -3.00 -16.34 3.62
N ILE A 67 -2.91 -15.53 2.56
CA ILE A 67 -3.63 -15.80 1.30
C ILE A 67 -3.08 -17.08 0.64
N ARG A 68 -1.75 -17.26 0.64
CA ARG A 68 -1.11 -18.48 0.12
C ARG A 68 -1.46 -19.72 0.95
N GLY A 69 -1.63 -19.56 2.27
CA GLY A 69 -2.11 -20.59 3.19
C GLY A 69 -3.62 -20.85 3.13
N ASN A 70 -4.34 -20.18 2.22
CA ASN A 70 -5.79 -20.28 2.05
C ASN A 70 -6.61 -19.83 3.27
N ASP A 71 -6.05 -18.95 4.12
CA ASP A 71 -6.77 -18.30 5.20
C ASP A 71 -7.64 -17.16 4.64
N GLY A 72 -8.94 -17.44 4.51
CA GLY A 72 -9.92 -16.49 3.98
C GLY A 72 -10.00 -15.17 4.76
N LYS A 73 -9.59 -15.12 6.04
CA LYS A 73 -9.62 -13.88 6.83
C LYS A 73 -8.60 -12.85 6.33
N THR A 74 -7.44 -13.32 5.88
CA THR A 74 -6.36 -12.43 5.42
C THR A 74 -6.71 -11.65 4.16
N ILE A 75 -7.67 -12.14 3.37
CA ILE A 75 -8.15 -11.45 2.17
C ILE A 75 -8.96 -10.20 2.54
N TYR A 76 -9.74 -10.24 3.61
CA TYR A 76 -10.47 -9.06 4.09
C TYR A 76 -9.52 -8.02 4.69
N ILE A 77 -8.44 -8.47 5.34
CA ILE A 77 -7.37 -7.57 5.82
C ILE A 77 -6.68 -6.90 4.63
N ALA A 78 -6.33 -7.67 3.59
CA ALA A 78 -5.76 -7.11 2.36
C ALA A 78 -6.71 -6.12 1.67
N LEU A 79 -8.02 -6.44 1.62
CA LEU A 79 -9.04 -5.56 1.08
C LEU A 79 -9.10 -4.21 1.83
N ALA A 80 -9.11 -4.26 3.17
CA ALA A 80 -9.11 -3.08 4.01
C ALA A 80 -7.83 -2.24 3.81
N ALA A 81 -6.67 -2.88 3.79
CA ALA A 81 -5.38 -2.22 3.59
C ALA A 81 -5.28 -1.53 2.21
N VAL A 82 -5.71 -2.20 1.13
CA VAL A 82 -5.72 -1.62 -0.22
C VAL A 82 -6.71 -0.45 -0.31
N SER A 83 -7.88 -0.59 0.31
CA SER A 83 -8.89 0.49 0.35
C SER A 83 -8.37 1.71 1.10
N ALA A 84 -7.72 1.50 2.25
CA ALA A 84 -7.09 2.55 3.02
C ALA A 84 -5.99 3.26 2.22
N ALA A 85 -5.17 2.51 1.47
CA ALA A 85 -4.14 3.08 0.60
C ALA A 85 -4.73 3.99 -0.48
N LEU A 86 -5.85 3.59 -1.11
CA LEU A 86 -6.51 4.38 -2.14
C LEU A 86 -7.15 5.65 -1.58
N ILE A 87 -7.84 5.54 -0.44
CA ILE A 87 -8.40 6.71 0.27
C ILE A 87 -7.28 7.68 0.63
N TYR A 88 -6.19 7.16 1.18
CA TYR A 88 -5.03 7.96 1.54
C TYR A 88 -4.39 8.63 0.32
N CYS A 89 -4.19 7.90 -0.79
CA CYS A 89 -3.69 8.48 -2.05
C CYS A 89 -4.62 9.58 -2.60
N ALA A 90 -5.94 9.45 -2.42
CA ALA A 90 -6.90 10.48 -2.79
C ALA A 90 -6.81 11.72 -1.88
N MET A 91 -6.59 11.54 -0.58
CA MET A 91 -6.40 12.64 0.38
C MET A 91 -5.15 13.47 0.09
N ILE A 92 -4.04 12.82 -0.26
CA ILE A 92 -2.77 13.50 -0.55
C ILE A 92 -2.65 13.99 -2.00
N TRP A 93 -3.63 13.71 -2.86
CA TRP A 93 -3.60 14.05 -4.29
C TRP A 93 -3.27 15.53 -4.61
N PRO A 94 -3.76 16.53 -3.85
CA PRO A 94 -3.40 17.92 -4.09
C PRO A 94 -1.91 18.22 -3.89
N PHE A 95 -1.22 17.40 -3.09
CA PHE A 95 0.16 17.60 -2.66
C PHE A 95 1.14 16.70 -3.42
N LEU A 96 0.77 15.44 -3.66
CA LEU A 96 1.62 14.44 -4.29
C LEU A 96 0.80 13.57 -5.26
N LYS A 97 1.15 13.63 -6.54
CA LYS A 97 0.53 12.81 -7.58
C LYS A 97 1.09 11.40 -7.56
N SER A 98 0.65 10.59 -6.61
CA SER A 98 1.02 9.17 -6.44
C SER A 98 0.34 8.24 -7.47
N VAL A 99 0.44 8.57 -8.77
CA VAL A 99 -0.24 7.85 -9.86
C VAL A 99 0.15 6.36 -9.87
N GLY A 100 1.44 6.05 -9.69
CA GLY A 100 1.93 4.67 -9.67
C GLY A 100 1.33 3.84 -8.53
N THR A 101 1.38 4.36 -7.30
CA THR A 101 0.82 3.69 -6.12
C THR A 101 -0.69 3.51 -6.24
N MET A 102 -1.40 4.51 -6.78
CA MET A 102 -2.84 4.42 -7.03
C MET A 102 -3.17 3.33 -8.06
N LEU A 103 -2.43 3.24 -9.17
CA LEU A 103 -2.62 2.19 -10.18
C LEU A 103 -2.39 0.79 -9.60
N VAL A 104 -1.29 0.60 -8.85
CA VAL A 104 -0.96 -0.68 -8.21
C VAL A 104 -2.08 -1.12 -7.27
N HIS A 105 -2.61 -0.22 -6.44
CA HIS A 105 -3.69 -0.55 -5.52
C HIS A 105 -5.04 -0.73 -6.20
N LEU A 106 -5.35 0.01 -7.27
CA LEU A 106 -6.57 -0.22 -8.06
C LEU A 106 -6.57 -1.61 -8.71
N ILE A 107 -5.46 -2.02 -9.32
CA ILE A 107 -5.32 -3.35 -9.91
C ILE A 107 -5.47 -4.42 -8.81
N THR A 108 -4.79 -4.24 -7.68
CA THR A 108 -4.87 -5.17 -6.54
C THR A 108 -6.30 -5.28 -6.01
N LEU A 109 -7.02 -4.16 -5.87
CA LEU A 109 -8.41 -4.12 -5.42
C LEU A 109 -9.32 -4.92 -6.36
N ILE A 110 -9.19 -4.70 -7.68
CA ILE A 110 -9.98 -5.40 -8.69
C ILE A 110 -9.75 -6.91 -8.59
N VAL A 111 -8.50 -7.34 -8.45
CA VAL A 111 -8.17 -8.77 -8.36
C VAL A 111 -8.71 -9.39 -7.07
N ILE A 112 -8.65 -8.68 -5.94
CA ILE A 112 -9.26 -9.13 -4.67
C ILE A 112 -10.78 -9.29 -4.83
N ILE A 113 -11.47 -8.30 -5.41
CA ILE A 113 -12.93 -8.35 -5.62
C ILE A 113 -13.30 -9.52 -6.53
N LEU A 114 -12.57 -9.71 -7.64
CA LEU A 114 -12.79 -10.83 -8.55
C LEU A 114 -12.56 -12.18 -7.88
N TRP A 115 -11.60 -12.28 -6.96
CA TRP A 115 -11.38 -13.49 -6.18
C TRP A 115 -12.55 -13.77 -5.25
N ILE A 116 -13.04 -12.75 -4.52
CA ILE A 116 -14.19 -12.88 -3.59
C ILE A 116 -15.45 -13.32 -4.33
N LEU A 117 -15.74 -12.74 -5.50
CA LEU A 117 -16.93 -13.05 -6.29
C LEU A 117 -16.91 -14.45 -6.93
N LYS A 118 -15.73 -15.07 -7.08
CA LYS A 118 -15.58 -16.40 -7.70
C LYS A 118 -15.42 -17.54 -6.70
N LYS A 119 -15.25 -17.21 -5.43
CA LYS A 119 -15.24 -18.18 -4.35
C LYS A 119 -16.67 -18.64 -4.06
#